data_AF-A0A484YM12-F1
#
_entry.id   AF-A0A484YM12-F1
#
_cell.length_a   1.000
_cell.length_b   1.000
_cell.length_c   1.000
_cell.angle_alpha   90.00
_cell.angle_beta   90.00
_cell.angle_gamma   90.00
#
_symmetry.space_group_name_H-M   'P 1'
#
loop_
_entity.id
_entity.type
_entity.pdbx_description
1 polymer ?
#
loop_
_entity_poly.entity_id
_entity_poly.type
_entity_poly.pdbx_seq_one_letter_code
_entity_poly.pdbx_strand_id
1 'polypeptide(L)'
;MTIRVQNGKAEAIDPRPLHDDKGAINGLPLASDVIGSTNEVAFSDTLHRLKGDNRGLDTEGITPDGKGGYWLCDEYGPFLINIDSKGKILAIHGPQAAEGEKAIAGGLPNILKWRQANRGFEGLTRMPDGRIIVAVQSTLDIDAKSKKKALFTRLVSFDPASGKTAMYGYPIDSAAYSKNSDAKIGDIVALDNQHILLIEQGRDKKQQNA
;
A
#
# COMPACT_ATOMS: atom_id res chain seq x y z
N MET A 1 -14.15 -11.21 -6.44
CA MET A 1 -14.77 -12.40 -5.83
C MET A 1 -16.13 -12.04 -5.27
N THR A 2 -17.01 -13.03 -5.11
CA THR A 2 -18.24 -12.93 -4.34
C THR A 2 -18.01 -13.65 -3.02
N ILE A 3 -18.23 -12.98 -1.89
CA ILE A 3 -18.17 -13.61 -0.57
C ILE A 3 -19.60 -13.85 -0.11
N ARG A 4 -19.95 -15.10 0.17
CA ARG A 4 -21.25 -15.48 0.75
C ARG A 4 -21.03 -15.93 2.17
N VAL A 5 -21.79 -15.34 3.11
CA VAL A 5 -21.77 -15.75 4.51
C VAL A 5 -23.10 -16.43 4.84
N GLN A 6 -23.06 -17.72 5.15
CA GLN A 6 -24.24 -18.51 5.50
C GLN A 6 -23.88 -19.60 6.52
N ASN A 7 -24.76 -19.86 7.49
CA ASN A 7 -24.60 -20.92 8.49
C ASN A 7 -23.24 -20.89 9.23
N GLY A 8 -22.76 -19.68 9.56
CA GLY A 8 -21.47 -19.50 10.25
C GLY A 8 -20.24 -19.79 9.38
N LYS A 9 -20.39 -19.93 8.05
CA LYS A 9 -19.30 -20.11 7.10
C LYS A 9 -19.26 -18.94 6.12
N ALA A 10 -18.05 -18.52 5.77
CA ALA A 10 -17.80 -17.63 4.65
C ALA A 10 -17.25 -18.46 3.48
N GLU A 11 -17.88 -18.33 2.31
CA GLU A 11 -17.45 -18.96 1.07
C GLU A 11 -17.05 -17.87 0.07
N ALA A 12 -15.84 -17.97 -0.47
CA ALA A 12 -15.37 -17.11 -1.53
C ALA A 12 -15.50 -17.84 -2.87
N ILE A 13 -16.35 -17.29 -3.76
CA ILE A 13 -16.63 -17.83 -5.09
C ILE A 13 -16.38 -16.75 -6.15
N ASP A 14 -16.40 -17.13 -7.43
CA ASP A 14 -16.28 -16.23 -8.59
C ASP A 14 -15.10 -15.24 -8.48
N PRO A 15 -13.85 -15.73 -8.37
CA PRO A 15 -12.69 -14.86 -8.28
C PRO A 15 -12.63 -13.93 -9.50
N ARG A 16 -12.27 -12.67 -9.25
CA ARG A 16 -12.10 -11.64 -10.29
C ARG A 16 -10.62 -11.26 -10.26
N PRO A 17 -9.78 -11.89 -11.10
CA PRO A 17 -8.35 -11.64 -11.07
C PRO A 17 -8.05 -10.21 -11.52
N LEU A 18 -7.05 -9.61 -10.89
CA LEU A 18 -6.48 -8.36 -11.37
C LEU A 18 -5.85 -8.58 -12.74
N HIS A 19 -6.14 -7.67 -13.67
CA HIS A 19 -5.62 -7.74 -15.02
C HIS A 19 -5.51 -6.35 -15.65
N ASP A 20 -4.69 -6.26 -16.69
CA ASP A 20 -4.61 -5.11 -17.58
C ASP A 20 -4.70 -5.60 -19.04
N ASP A 21 -4.41 -4.74 -20.02
CA ASP A 21 -4.44 -5.10 -21.43
C ASP A 21 -3.34 -6.11 -21.83
N LYS A 22 -2.36 -6.37 -20.96
CA LYS A 22 -1.31 -7.39 -21.13
C LYS A 22 -1.66 -8.71 -20.44
N GLY A 23 -2.84 -8.81 -19.82
CA GLY A 23 -3.36 -10.03 -19.19
C GLY A 23 -3.35 -9.97 -17.67
N ALA A 24 -3.30 -11.15 -17.03
CA ALA A 24 -3.35 -11.25 -15.58
C ALA A 24 -2.14 -10.58 -14.90
N ILE A 25 -2.40 -10.04 -13.71
CA ILE A 25 -1.39 -9.56 -12.76
C ILE A 25 -0.92 -10.71 -11.88
N ASN A 26 0.34 -10.67 -11.46
CA ASN A 26 0.94 -11.64 -10.53
C ASN A 26 1.44 -10.93 -9.26
N GLY A 27 1.92 -11.69 -8.29
CA GLY A 27 2.53 -11.18 -7.05
C GLY A 27 4.06 -11.35 -7.01
N LEU A 28 4.74 -11.32 -8.16
CA LEU A 28 6.20 -11.37 -8.17
C LEU A 28 6.78 -10.02 -7.76
N PRO A 29 7.92 -9.98 -7.05
CA PRO A 29 8.56 -8.72 -6.69
C PRO A 29 8.99 -7.95 -7.94
N LEU A 30 9.01 -6.62 -7.83
CA LEU A 30 9.47 -5.74 -8.90
C LEU A 30 10.97 -5.96 -9.21
N ALA A 31 11.41 -5.56 -10.40
CA ALA A 31 12.82 -5.61 -10.76
C ALA A 31 13.68 -4.70 -9.87
N SER A 32 14.94 -5.08 -9.64
CA SER A 32 15.83 -4.41 -8.68
C SER A 32 16.15 -2.94 -8.99
N ASP A 33 15.96 -2.50 -10.23
CA ASP A 33 16.33 -1.17 -10.72
C ASP A 33 15.16 -0.18 -10.81
N VAL A 34 13.98 -0.55 -10.30
CA VAL A 34 12.81 0.33 -10.27
C VAL A 34 12.46 0.75 -8.84
N ILE A 35 11.94 1.97 -8.70
CA ILE A 35 11.28 2.44 -7.49
C ILE A 35 10.21 1.42 -7.09
N GLY A 36 10.25 1.02 -5.83
CA GLY A 36 9.34 0.04 -5.26
C GLY A 36 9.92 -1.37 -5.16
N SER A 37 11.10 -1.64 -5.72
CA SER A 37 11.78 -2.92 -5.51
C SER A 37 11.98 -3.23 -4.02
N THR A 38 11.64 -4.45 -3.63
CA THR A 38 11.97 -5.02 -2.31
C THR A 38 13.33 -5.74 -2.33
N ASN A 39 13.91 -5.95 -3.52
CA ASN A 39 15.06 -6.81 -3.80
C ASN A 39 14.87 -8.26 -3.34
N GLU A 40 13.62 -8.68 -3.15
CA GLU A 40 13.28 -10.05 -2.85
C GLU A 40 13.53 -10.96 -4.05
N VAL A 41 13.77 -12.23 -3.73
CA VAL A 41 13.95 -13.27 -4.73
C VAL A 41 12.76 -14.23 -4.61
N ALA A 42 11.88 -14.19 -5.61
CA ALA A 42 10.79 -15.14 -5.69
C ALA A 42 11.28 -16.53 -6.14
N PHE A 43 10.60 -17.57 -5.66
CA PHE A 43 10.84 -18.96 -6.02
C PHE A 43 9.52 -19.63 -6.42
N SER A 44 9.59 -20.64 -7.30
CA SER A 44 8.47 -21.54 -7.57
C SER A 44 8.23 -22.50 -6.39
N ASP A 45 7.14 -23.27 -6.47
CA ASP A 45 6.83 -24.38 -5.57
C ASP A 45 7.89 -25.49 -5.54
N THR A 46 8.70 -25.60 -6.59
CA THR A 46 9.86 -26.50 -6.68
C THR A 46 11.20 -25.82 -6.38
N LEU A 47 11.19 -24.62 -5.77
CA LEU A 47 12.38 -23.84 -5.40
C LEU A 47 13.24 -23.38 -6.60
N HIS A 48 12.67 -23.25 -7.79
CA HIS A 48 13.35 -22.57 -8.89
C HIS A 48 13.23 -21.06 -8.73
N ARG A 49 14.35 -20.35 -8.83
CA ARG A 49 14.36 -18.89 -8.78
C ARG A 49 13.54 -18.32 -9.95
N LEU A 50 12.61 -17.43 -9.62
CA LEU A 50 11.79 -16.70 -10.58
C LEU A 50 12.40 -15.31 -10.85
N LYS A 51 12.13 -14.78 -12.04
CA LYS A 51 12.49 -13.41 -12.39
C LYS A 51 11.41 -12.47 -11.86
N GLY A 52 11.79 -11.35 -11.26
CA GLY A 52 10.85 -10.29 -10.88
C GLY A 52 10.08 -9.75 -12.10
N ASP A 53 8.89 -9.22 -11.84
CA ASP A 53 8.00 -8.67 -12.86
C ASP A 53 7.55 -7.26 -12.45
N ASN A 54 7.73 -6.30 -13.36
CA ASN A 54 7.33 -4.92 -13.14
C ASN A 54 5.79 -4.71 -13.19
N ARG A 55 5.03 -5.77 -13.46
CA ARG A 55 3.57 -5.82 -13.30
C ARG A 55 3.14 -6.52 -12.00
N GLY A 56 4.09 -6.95 -11.18
CA GLY A 56 3.82 -7.60 -9.91
C GLY A 56 3.21 -6.63 -8.90
N LEU A 57 2.20 -7.09 -8.17
CA LEU A 57 1.52 -6.33 -7.11
C LEU A 57 1.37 -7.18 -5.85
N ASP A 58 1.60 -6.55 -4.70
CA ASP A 58 1.41 -7.06 -3.35
C ASP A 58 0.35 -6.20 -2.65
N THR A 59 -0.92 -6.48 -2.97
CA THR A 59 -2.05 -5.63 -2.58
C THR A 59 -2.52 -5.93 -1.16
N GLU A 60 -2.66 -4.90 -0.34
CA GLU A 60 -2.98 -5.03 1.10
C GLU A 60 -4.40 -4.55 1.43
N GLY A 61 -4.76 -3.34 1.00
CA GLY A 61 -6.03 -2.70 1.32
C GLY A 61 -6.94 -2.54 0.10
N ILE A 62 -8.27 -2.43 0.36
CA ILE A 62 -9.29 -2.15 -0.65
C ILE A 62 -10.35 -1.17 -0.12
N THR A 63 -10.78 -0.22 -0.94
CA THR A 63 -11.91 0.67 -0.64
C THR A 63 -12.74 0.95 -1.91
N PRO A 64 -14.07 1.13 -1.86
CA PRO A 64 -14.86 1.48 -3.03
C PRO A 64 -14.44 2.82 -3.64
N ASP A 65 -14.50 2.96 -4.96
CA ASP A 65 -14.21 4.23 -5.64
C ASP A 65 -15.40 5.20 -5.68
N GLY A 66 -16.60 4.74 -5.33
CA GLY A 66 -17.86 5.47 -5.40
C GLY A 66 -18.52 5.50 -6.79
N LYS A 67 -17.97 4.78 -7.77
CA LYS A 67 -18.42 4.66 -9.16
C LYS A 67 -18.65 3.21 -9.59
N GLY A 68 -18.50 2.25 -8.67
CA GLY A 68 -18.73 0.82 -8.88
C GLY A 68 -17.44 0.00 -9.03
N GLY A 69 -16.29 0.65 -9.04
CA GLY A 69 -14.97 0.04 -8.94
C GLY A 69 -14.38 0.17 -7.54
N TYR A 70 -13.07 0.03 -7.46
CA TYR A 70 -12.33 0.05 -6.20
C TYR A 70 -10.99 0.75 -6.35
N TRP A 71 -10.50 1.27 -5.23
CA TRP A 71 -9.10 1.60 -5.02
C TRP A 71 -8.46 0.51 -4.18
N LEU A 72 -7.24 0.14 -4.54
CA LEU A 72 -6.38 -0.77 -3.81
C LEU A 72 -5.10 -0.03 -3.42
N CYS A 73 -4.46 -0.47 -2.35
CA CYS A 73 -3.09 -0.07 -2.05
C CYS A 73 -2.15 -1.28 -2.07
N ASP A 74 -0.86 -0.99 -2.24
CA ASP A 74 0.16 -1.98 -2.54
C ASP A 74 1.46 -1.73 -1.74
N GLU A 75 2.06 -2.83 -1.31
CA GLU A 75 3.27 -2.84 -0.49
C GLU A 75 4.56 -2.70 -1.30
N TYR A 76 4.57 -3.05 -2.59
CA TYR A 76 5.59 -2.65 -3.57
C TYR A 76 5.40 -1.17 -3.91
N GLY A 77 5.96 -0.55 -4.95
CA GLY A 77 5.68 0.89 -5.21
C GLY A 77 6.20 1.93 -4.19
N PRO A 78 5.43 2.44 -3.19
CA PRO A 78 4.01 2.19 -2.82
C PRO A 78 3.04 2.66 -3.88
N PHE A 79 2.11 1.78 -4.28
CA PHE A 79 1.13 2.08 -5.33
C PHE A 79 -0.29 2.26 -4.79
N LEU A 80 -1.00 3.21 -5.39
CA LEU A 80 -2.45 3.35 -5.29
C LEU A 80 -3.07 2.98 -6.65
N ILE A 81 -3.95 1.99 -6.66
CA ILE A 81 -4.40 1.32 -7.89
C ILE A 81 -5.91 1.46 -8.00
N ASN A 82 -6.42 2.00 -9.10
CA ASN A 82 -7.86 2.00 -9.39
C ASN A 82 -8.21 0.84 -10.30
N ILE A 83 -9.23 0.09 -9.94
CA ILE A 83 -9.75 -1.03 -10.71
C ILE A 83 -11.26 -0.88 -10.95
N ASP A 84 -11.74 -1.46 -12.04
CA ASP A 84 -13.19 -1.62 -12.25
C ASP A 84 -13.75 -2.79 -11.41
N SER A 85 -15.08 -2.98 -11.48
CA SER A 85 -15.79 -4.06 -10.79
C SER A 85 -15.37 -5.49 -11.18
N LYS A 86 -14.66 -5.64 -12.31
CA LYS A 86 -14.19 -6.90 -12.89
C LYS A 86 -12.69 -7.14 -12.65
N GLY A 87 -12.01 -6.22 -11.96
CA GLY A 87 -10.58 -6.33 -11.65
C GLY A 87 -9.67 -5.79 -12.75
N LYS A 88 -10.19 -5.09 -13.78
CA LYS A 88 -9.34 -4.41 -14.76
C LYS A 88 -8.70 -3.19 -14.10
N ILE A 89 -7.38 -3.10 -14.17
CA ILE A 89 -6.64 -1.90 -13.75
C ILE A 89 -6.97 -0.75 -14.70
N LEU A 90 -7.44 0.34 -14.12
CA LEU A 90 -7.78 1.59 -14.79
C LEU A 90 -6.64 2.61 -14.65
N ALA A 91 -6.01 2.64 -13.48
CA ALA A 91 -4.88 3.52 -13.19
C ALA A 91 -4.00 2.95 -12.08
N ILE A 92 -2.70 3.27 -12.13
CA ILE A 92 -1.75 3.04 -11.05
C ILE A 92 -1.04 4.36 -10.78
N HIS A 93 -1.00 4.78 -9.52
CA HIS A 93 -0.24 5.92 -9.05
C HIS A 93 0.86 5.44 -8.11
N GLY A 94 2.06 5.99 -8.27
CA GLY A 94 3.23 5.63 -7.49
C GLY A 94 4.13 6.84 -7.27
N PRO A 95 5.28 6.68 -6.57
CA PRO A 95 6.20 7.78 -6.37
C PRO A 95 6.67 8.32 -7.73
N GLN A 96 6.45 9.62 -7.97
CA GLN A 96 6.91 10.29 -9.17
C GLN A 96 8.43 10.20 -9.26
N ALA A 97 8.98 9.57 -10.30
CA ALA A 97 10.42 9.46 -10.50
C ALA A 97 11.09 10.85 -10.58
N ALA A 98 12.22 11.01 -9.89
CA ALA A 98 13.16 12.09 -10.12
C ALA A 98 14.09 11.74 -11.30
N GLU A 99 14.95 12.69 -11.68
CA GLU A 99 15.94 12.46 -12.74
C GLU A 99 16.85 11.28 -12.41
N GLY A 100 17.01 10.37 -13.37
CA GLY A 100 17.81 9.15 -13.23
C GLY A 100 17.09 7.98 -12.55
N GLU A 101 15.87 8.17 -12.05
CA GLU A 101 15.09 7.09 -11.44
C GLU A 101 14.18 6.41 -12.46
N LYS A 102 13.96 5.10 -12.27
CA LYS A 102 12.96 4.34 -13.01
C LYS A 102 11.77 4.06 -12.10
N ALA A 103 10.56 4.32 -12.58
CA ALA A 103 9.33 4.01 -11.85
C ALA A 103 8.33 3.31 -12.78
N ILE A 104 7.44 2.51 -12.21
CA ILE A 104 6.33 1.86 -12.92
C ILE A 104 5.12 2.80 -13.02
N ALA A 105 4.98 3.70 -12.06
CA ALA A 105 3.89 4.66 -11.96
C ALA A 105 4.39 5.99 -11.34
N GLY A 106 3.60 7.04 -11.50
CA GLY A 106 3.90 8.38 -10.97
C GLY A 106 2.68 9.06 -10.36
N GLY A 107 2.81 10.37 -10.08
CA GLY A 107 1.72 11.18 -9.52
C GLY A 107 1.65 11.26 -8.00
N LEU A 108 2.38 10.42 -7.26
CA LEU A 108 2.54 10.54 -5.80
C LEU A 108 3.89 11.22 -5.45
N PRO A 109 4.03 11.81 -4.24
CA PRO A 109 5.28 12.42 -3.82
C PRO A 109 6.47 11.46 -3.87
N ASN A 110 7.56 11.86 -4.54
CA ASN A 110 8.76 11.03 -4.73
C ASN A 110 9.33 10.46 -3.41
N ILE A 111 9.21 11.19 -2.30
CA ILE A 111 9.75 10.79 -0.99
C ILE A 111 9.24 9.39 -0.54
N LEU A 112 8.08 8.97 -1.02
CA LEU A 112 7.50 7.66 -0.71
C LEU A 112 8.36 6.48 -1.20
N LYS A 113 9.28 6.70 -2.15
CA LYS A 113 10.27 5.70 -2.56
C LYS A 113 11.13 5.17 -1.40
N TRP A 114 11.26 5.97 -0.34
CA TRP A 114 12.02 5.65 0.87
C TRP A 114 11.26 4.81 1.88
N ARG A 115 10.09 4.26 1.53
CA ARG A 115 9.45 3.28 2.41
C ARG A 115 10.41 2.12 2.69
N GLN A 116 10.21 1.44 3.80
CA GLN A 116 10.97 0.23 4.09
C GLN A 116 10.46 -0.90 3.18
N ALA A 117 11.36 -1.72 2.62
CA ALA A 117 10.94 -2.92 1.88
C ALA A 117 9.94 -3.74 2.71
N ASN A 118 8.88 -4.21 2.06
CA ASN A 118 7.73 -4.89 2.67
C ASN A 118 7.09 -4.09 3.82
N ARG A 119 6.94 -2.76 3.59
CA ARG A 119 6.22 -1.79 4.44
C ARG A 119 5.74 -0.58 3.62
N GLY A 120 5.15 -0.84 2.46
CA GLY A 120 4.59 0.15 1.55
C GLY A 120 3.27 0.74 2.05
N PHE A 121 2.23 0.76 1.21
CA PHE A 121 0.91 1.15 1.67
C PHE A 121 0.12 -0.06 2.19
N GLU A 122 -0.54 0.10 3.34
CA GLU A 122 -1.28 -0.99 4.01
C GLU A 122 -2.79 -0.75 4.04
N GLY A 123 -3.20 0.37 4.62
CA GLY A 123 -4.60 0.74 4.79
C GLY A 123 -4.97 1.93 3.92
N LEU A 124 -6.17 1.90 3.32
CA LEU A 124 -6.71 3.03 2.58
C LEU A 124 -8.23 3.17 2.77
N THR A 125 -8.71 4.41 2.64
CA THR A 125 -10.14 4.72 2.68
C THR A 125 -10.49 5.82 1.70
N ARG A 126 -11.69 5.74 1.11
CA ARG A 126 -12.32 6.85 0.41
C ARG A 126 -13.03 7.76 1.41
N MET A 127 -12.70 9.04 1.39
CA MET A 127 -13.41 10.09 2.14
C MET A 127 -14.77 10.37 1.49
N PRO A 128 -15.77 10.90 2.23
CA PRO A 128 -17.06 11.28 1.64
C PRO A 128 -16.94 12.20 0.41
N ASP A 129 -16.02 13.16 0.44
CA ASP A 129 -15.72 14.08 -0.67
C ASP A 129 -15.03 13.45 -1.89
N GLY A 130 -14.65 12.16 -1.80
CA GLY A 130 -14.07 11.40 -2.89
C GLY A 130 -12.54 11.36 -2.91
N ARG A 131 -11.86 12.08 -2.02
CA ARG A 131 -10.41 11.89 -1.82
C ARG A 131 -10.13 10.48 -1.30
N ILE A 132 -8.96 9.97 -1.64
CA ILE A 132 -8.43 8.74 -1.07
C ILE A 132 -7.38 9.11 -0.04
N ILE A 133 -7.49 8.58 1.17
CA ILE A 133 -6.43 8.59 2.17
C ILE A 133 -5.81 7.20 2.17
N VAL A 134 -4.48 7.12 2.16
CA VAL A 134 -3.74 5.86 2.26
C VAL A 134 -2.59 6.02 3.23
N ALA A 135 -2.34 5.01 4.07
CA ALA A 135 -1.30 5.02 5.07
C ALA A 135 -0.04 4.29 4.58
N VAL A 136 1.13 4.91 4.76
CA VAL A 136 2.40 4.17 4.71
C VAL A 136 2.50 3.35 5.98
N GLN A 137 2.68 2.03 5.85
CA GLN A 137 2.63 1.07 6.96
C GLN A 137 3.56 1.50 8.11
N SER A 138 4.78 1.93 7.81
CA SER A 138 5.75 2.38 8.82
C SER A 138 6.55 3.61 8.40
N THR A 139 7.39 4.10 9.32
CA THR A 139 8.36 5.17 9.06
C THR A 139 9.17 4.94 7.77
N LEU A 140 9.51 6.02 7.08
CA LEU A 140 10.43 5.94 5.94
C LEU A 140 11.87 5.69 6.42
N ASP A 141 12.67 5.04 5.59
CA ASP A 141 14.11 4.81 5.78
C ASP A 141 14.96 5.63 4.80
N ILE A 142 14.89 6.94 4.95
CA ILE A 142 15.65 7.88 4.12
C ILE A 142 17.14 7.70 4.41
N ASP A 143 17.89 7.37 3.35
CA ASP A 143 19.34 7.14 3.39
C ASP A 143 19.79 6.14 4.48
N ALA A 144 18.95 5.16 4.81
CA ALA A 144 19.17 4.19 5.88
C ALA A 144 19.34 4.81 7.30
N LYS A 145 18.83 6.03 7.52
CA LYS A 145 19.06 6.80 8.76
C LYS A 145 17.79 7.02 9.58
N SER A 146 16.61 7.08 8.96
CA SER A 146 15.42 7.61 9.62
C SER A 146 14.51 6.57 10.25
N LYS A 147 14.43 5.32 9.75
CA LYS A 147 13.33 4.42 10.14
C LYS A 147 13.19 4.19 11.65
N LYS A 148 14.29 4.11 12.37
CA LYS A 148 14.30 3.87 13.82
C LYS A 148 14.05 5.12 14.66
N LYS A 149 14.23 6.32 14.09
CA LYS A 149 14.25 7.61 14.81
C LYS A 149 13.10 8.53 14.45
N ALA A 150 12.50 8.36 13.27
CA ALA A 150 11.38 9.18 12.83
C ALA A 150 10.21 9.04 13.83
N LEU A 151 9.64 10.17 14.21
CA LEU A 151 8.56 10.25 15.20
C LEU A 151 7.16 10.15 14.57
N PHE A 152 7.09 9.85 13.28
CA PHE A 152 5.83 9.76 12.53
C PHE A 152 5.96 8.86 11.31
N THR A 153 4.84 8.21 10.94
CA THR A 153 4.60 7.71 9.59
C THR A 153 3.67 8.67 8.84
N ARG A 154 3.26 8.36 7.61
CA ARG A 154 2.54 9.28 6.73
C ARG A 154 1.19 8.73 6.33
N LEU A 155 0.20 9.62 6.34
CA LEU A 155 -1.03 9.47 5.59
C LEU A 155 -0.90 10.31 4.32
N VAL A 156 -1.13 9.70 3.16
CA VAL A 156 -1.13 10.36 1.85
C VAL A 156 -2.58 10.59 1.45
N SER A 157 -2.95 11.84 1.23
CA SER A 157 -4.21 12.19 0.58
C SER A 157 -3.97 12.33 -0.90
N PHE A 158 -4.84 11.73 -1.70
CA PHE A 158 -4.88 11.81 -3.15
C PHE A 158 -6.28 12.21 -3.59
N ASP A 159 -6.40 13.22 -4.46
CA ASP A 159 -7.65 13.60 -5.11
C ASP A 159 -7.68 12.98 -6.51
N PRO A 160 -8.51 11.95 -6.76
CA PRO A 160 -8.62 11.32 -8.08
C PRO A 160 -9.07 12.26 -9.21
N ALA A 161 -9.78 13.35 -8.90
CA ALA A 161 -10.29 14.25 -9.91
C ALA A 161 -9.21 15.19 -10.46
N SER A 162 -8.27 15.61 -9.61
CA SER A 162 -7.23 16.58 -9.96
C SER A 162 -5.80 16.02 -9.97
N GLY A 163 -5.60 14.83 -9.41
CA GLY A 163 -4.28 14.25 -9.17
C GLY A 163 -3.51 14.94 -8.03
N LYS A 164 -4.12 15.89 -7.31
CA LYS A 164 -3.45 16.60 -6.21
C LYS A 164 -3.17 15.67 -5.05
N THR A 165 -2.02 15.87 -4.44
CA THR A 165 -1.60 15.12 -3.25
C THR A 165 -1.29 16.03 -2.08
N ALA A 166 -1.50 15.50 -0.87
CA ALA A 166 -1.02 16.07 0.38
C ALA A 166 -0.53 14.93 1.28
N MET A 167 0.37 15.25 2.22
CA MET A 167 0.82 14.28 3.21
C MET A 167 0.65 14.84 4.61
N TYR A 168 0.17 14.00 5.52
CA TYR A 168 0.01 14.30 6.94
C TYR A 168 0.90 13.35 7.74
N GLY A 169 1.58 13.90 8.75
CA GLY A 169 2.34 13.09 9.69
C GLY A 169 1.40 12.44 10.71
N TYR A 170 1.38 11.11 10.75
CA TYR A 170 0.75 10.37 11.83
C TYR A 170 1.80 10.12 12.92
N PRO A 171 1.66 10.73 14.11
CA PRO A 171 2.66 10.64 15.17
C PRO A 171 2.75 9.22 15.72
N ILE A 172 3.96 8.80 16.06
CA ILE A 172 4.23 7.50 16.69
C ILE A 172 4.61 7.74 18.15
N ASP A 173 3.94 7.07 19.07
CA ASP A 173 4.36 7.06 20.47
C ASP A 173 5.66 6.26 20.63
N SER A 174 6.78 6.98 20.72
CA SER A 174 8.10 6.36 20.86
C SER A 174 8.30 5.66 22.21
N ALA A 175 7.44 5.93 23.20
CA ALA A 175 7.50 5.25 24.48
C ALA A 175 6.95 3.82 24.40
N ALA A 176 5.95 3.60 23.53
CA ALA A 176 5.26 2.32 23.35
C ALA A 176 6.13 1.25 22.67
N TYR A 177 6.99 1.64 21.72
CA TYR A 177 7.75 0.69 20.90
C TYR A 177 9.22 0.56 21.29
N SER A 178 9.81 -0.60 20.96
CA SER A 178 11.27 -0.80 21.01
C SER A 178 12.00 0.11 20.02
N LYS A 179 11.44 0.25 18.81
CA LYS A 179 11.90 1.15 17.75
C LYS A 179 10.67 1.74 17.08
N ASN A 180 10.72 2.99 16.64
CA ASN A 180 9.58 3.60 15.94
C ASN A 180 9.26 2.92 14.61
N SER A 181 10.22 2.21 14.02
CA SER A 181 9.98 1.36 12.84
C SER A 181 9.09 0.16 13.14
N ASP A 182 8.87 -0.20 14.41
CA ASP A 182 8.05 -1.35 14.79
C ASP A 182 6.57 -1.00 14.84
N ALA A 183 6.24 0.30 14.92
CA ALA A 183 4.88 0.80 14.74
C ALA A 183 4.43 0.60 13.29
N LYS A 184 3.27 -0.04 13.14
CA LYS A 184 2.66 -0.38 11.85
C LYS A 184 1.22 0.09 11.83
N ILE A 185 0.84 0.79 10.77
CA ILE A 185 -0.56 1.04 10.46
C ILE A 185 -1.10 -0.21 9.78
N GLY A 186 -2.18 -0.78 10.32
CA GLY A 186 -2.83 -1.98 9.78
C GLY A 186 -4.00 -1.67 8.83
N ASP A 187 -4.90 -0.77 9.23
CA ASP A 187 -6.05 -0.38 8.41
C ASP A 187 -6.58 1.00 8.80
N ILE A 188 -7.34 1.64 7.91
CA ILE A 188 -7.97 2.94 8.13
C ILE A 188 -9.38 3.01 7.55
N VAL A 189 -10.26 3.79 8.18
CA VAL A 189 -11.61 4.06 7.66
C VAL A 189 -12.01 5.52 7.90
N ALA A 190 -12.63 6.15 6.90
CA ALA A 190 -13.16 7.49 7.02
C ALA A 190 -14.49 7.49 7.78
N LEU A 191 -14.63 8.41 8.73
CA LEU A 191 -15.91 8.69 9.40
C LEU A 191 -16.62 9.87 8.73
N ASP A 192 -15.86 10.91 8.39
CA ASP A 192 -16.32 12.08 7.65
C ASP A 192 -15.14 12.71 6.86
N ASN A 193 -15.25 13.96 6.42
CA ASN A 193 -14.21 14.63 5.63
C ASN A 193 -13.01 15.14 6.46
N GLN A 194 -13.07 15.02 7.78
CA GLN A 194 -12.11 15.53 8.75
C GLN A 194 -11.59 14.45 9.72
N HIS A 195 -12.30 13.34 9.87
CA HIS A 195 -11.98 12.29 10.83
C HIS A 195 -11.85 10.92 10.16
N ILE A 196 -10.82 10.19 10.59
CA ILE A 196 -10.61 8.78 10.26
C ILE A 196 -10.43 7.98 11.55
N LEU A 197 -10.75 6.69 11.52
CA LEU A 197 -10.24 5.72 12.47
C LEU A 197 -9.06 4.99 11.83
N LEU A 198 -8.08 4.64 12.64
CA LEU A 198 -6.86 3.97 12.21
C LEU A 198 -6.49 2.91 13.23
N ILE A 199 -6.02 1.76 12.75
CA ILE A 199 -5.45 0.70 13.57
C ILE A 199 -3.93 0.82 13.50
N GLU A 200 -3.32 1.10 14.65
CA GLU A 200 -1.88 1.01 14.85
C GLU A 200 -1.60 -0.28 15.64
N GLN A 201 -0.56 -1.00 15.25
CA GLN A 201 -0.09 -2.20 15.92
C GLN A 201 1.43 -2.29 15.89
N GLY A 202 2.01 -3.03 16.82
CA GLY A 202 3.42 -3.37 16.75
C GLY A 202 3.90 -4.18 17.94
N ARG A 203 5.22 -4.33 18.07
CA ARG A 203 5.82 -4.96 19.25
C ARG A 203 6.27 -3.92 20.26
N ASP A 204 5.78 -4.06 21.49
CA ASP A 204 6.19 -3.25 22.61
C ASP A 204 7.65 -3.54 23.03
N LYS A 205 8.13 -2.87 24.08
CA LYS A 205 9.48 -3.08 24.63
C LYS A 205 9.72 -4.47 25.23
N LYS A 206 8.66 -5.23 25.50
CA LYS A 206 8.69 -6.59 26.02
C LYS A 206 8.40 -7.65 24.94
N GLN A 207 8.33 -7.23 23.67
CA GLN A 207 7.97 -8.07 22.52
C GLN A 207 6.53 -8.62 22.56
N GLN A 208 5.65 -7.96 23.30
CA GLN A 208 4.22 -8.21 23.30
C GLN A 208 3.55 -7.33 22.23
N ASN A 209 2.38 -7.74 21.75
CA ASN A 209 1.61 -6.92 20.81
C ASN A 209 1.10 -5.69 21.58
N ALA A 210 1.41 -4.50 21.06
CA ALA A 210 0.86 -3.22 21.46
C ALA A 210 -0.09 -2.71 20.36
#